data_AF-H1VT68-F1
#
_entry.id   AF-H1VT68-F1
#
_cell.length_a   1.000
_cell.length_b   1.000
_cell.length_c   1.000
_cell.angle_alpha   90.00
_cell.angle_beta   90.00
_cell.angle_gamma   90.00
#
_symmetry.space_group_name_H-M   'P 1'
#
loop_
_entity.id
_entity.type
_entity.pdbx_description
1 polymer ?
#
loop_
_entity_poly.entity_id
_entity_poly.type
_entity_poly.pdbx_seq_one_letter_code
_entity_poly.pdbx_strand_id
1 'polypeptide(L)'
;MNEPPPAYLTYQIENKPGEGNTHVVQKMFEGAFEFDVIFSSASAGPELTSTDVTREIKSVTESFGERFSSIFNLKAPYTAAKYTRFAKSMFSNLLGGIGYFHGEQLIDRSYAPEYDEENEGFWEETAAARARKQQELEGPYELFTAVPSRPFFPRGFLWDEGYHLIPIADWDIDLTLEIVKSWFNTMDDDGWIPREQILGLEARSKVPEEFQVQYPHYANPPTLFLIIEGFMERLRKTNGSQPAEREHLGPAASLQTAHLDNVELGEDFLRRLYPFVRAQYDWFRKTQKGDLKTYDREAFSNKEGYRWRGRTETHILTSGLDDYPRPQPPHPGELHVDLMSWVGLMTKSLMNIADALGMREEVDEFKTTLNAIRRNLNDLHWSEKEGCYCDATIDAYEENTLVCHKGYISLFPFLVGLLEADDPKLGKLLDLLGDEEHLFSPHGLRSLSKQDEFYGTAENYWRSPVWMPINYMAVSQLRNIASLDGPYKAKAADLFTRLRKNLVDTVYNSWEETGFAWEQYNPETGEGQRTQHFTGWTSLVVKLMAMEEPGQTSSGHVRDEL
;
A
#
# COMPACT_ATOMS: atom_id res chain seq x y z
N MET A 1 2.15 -30.94 -55.59
CA MET A 1 1.63 -30.79 -54.22
C MET A 1 1.35 -29.31 -54.05
N ASN A 2 0.11 -28.91 -53.79
CA ASN A 2 -0.19 -27.50 -53.55
C ASN A 2 0.46 -27.09 -52.23
N GLU A 3 1.20 -25.98 -52.24
CA GLU A 3 1.66 -25.36 -51.01
C GLU A 3 0.45 -25.10 -50.11
N PRO A 4 0.56 -25.35 -48.79
CA PRO A 4 -0.52 -25.03 -47.88
C PRO A 4 -0.81 -23.52 -47.94
N PRO A 5 -2.09 -23.11 -47.80
CA PRO A 5 -2.42 -21.69 -47.74
C PRO A 5 -1.61 -21.01 -46.63
N PRO A 6 -1.22 -19.74 -46.82
CA PRO A 6 -0.57 -18.96 -45.77
C PRO A 6 -1.31 -19.02 -44.44
N ALA A 7 -0.57 -18.96 -43.33
CA ALA A 7 -1.13 -19.10 -41.98
C ALA A 7 -2.29 -18.14 -41.72
N TYR A 8 -2.20 -16.89 -42.20
CA TYR A 8 -3.26 -15.90 -42.02
C TYR A 8 -4.59 -16.30 -42.68
N LEU A 9 -4.57 -16.94 -43.85
CA LEU A 9 -5.80 -17.50 -44.46
C LEU A 9 -6.30 -18.72 -43.69
N THR A 10 -5.39 -19.49 -43.11
CA THR A 10 -5.74 -20.69 -42.33
C THR A 10 -6.42 -20.34 -41.01
N TYR A 11 -6.02 -19.24 -40.37
CA TYR A 11 -6.58 -18.76 -39.10
C TYR A 11 -7.63 -17.65 -39.28
N GLN A 12 -8.16 -17.49 -40.49
CA GLN A 12 -9.26 -16.55 -40.73
C GLN A 12 -10.55 -17.10 -40.11
N ILE A 13 -11.15 -16.32 -39.23
CA ILE A 13 -12.45 -16.62 -38.64
C ILE A 13 -13.48 -16.59 -39.76
N GLU A 14 -14.29 -17.64 -39.83
CA GLU A 14 -15.37 -17.71 -40.80
C GLU A 14 -16.43 -16.64 -40.50
N ASN A 15 -16.73 -15.80 -41.47
CA ASN A 15 -17.70 -14.72 -41.31
C ASN A 15 -19.14 -15.27 -41.32
N LYS A 16 -19.61 -15.70 -40.15
CA LYS A 16 -20.97 -16.21 -39.90
C LYS A 16 -21.66 -15.34 -38.84
N PRO A 17 -22.04 -14.09 -39.15
CA PRO A 17 -22.74 -13.25 -38.19
C PRO A 17 -24.10 -13.87 -37.86
N GLY A 18 -24.39 -14.02 -36.56
CA GLY A 18 -25.69 -14.44 -36.05
C GLY A 18 -26.37 -13.34 -35.24
N GLU A 19 -27.51 -13.65 -34.63
CA GLU A 19 -28.13 -12.78 -33.63
C GLU A 19 -27.39 -12.97 -32.28
N GLY A 20 -26.78 -11.91 -31.76
CA GLY A 20 -26.02 -11.96 -30.51
C GLY A 20 -25.45 -10.59 -30.12
N ASN A 21 -24.95 -10.49 -28.89
CA ASN A 21 -24.35 -9.27 -28.34
C ASN A 21 -22.81 -9.26 -28.40
N THR A 22 -22.18 -10.35 -28.85
CA THR A 22 -20.73 -10.46 -29.03
C THR A 22 -20.38 -10.38 -30.50
N HIS A 23 -19.52 -9.43 -30.85
CA HIS A 23 -19.01 -9.24 -32.21
C HIS A 23 -17.49 -9.32 -32.19
N VAL A 24 -16.92 -10.20 -33.02
CA VAL A 24 -15.47 -10.31 -33.22
C VAL A 24 -15.16 -9.78 -34.63
N VAL A 25 -14.29 -8.77 -34.71
CA VAL A 25 -13.86 -8.18 -35.99
C VAL A 25 -12.39 -8.54 -36.23
N GLN A 26 -12.12 -9.35 -37.24
CA GLN A 26 -10.76 -9.70 -37.66
C GLN A 26 -10.38 -8.92 -38.92
N LYS A 27 -9.27 -8.17 -38.87
CA LYS A 27 -8.67 -7.48 -40.02
C LYS A 27 -7.23 -7.96 -40.18
N MET A 28 -6.82 -8.29 -41.40
CA MET A 28 -5.48 -8.77 -41.72
C MET A 28 -4.80 -7.78 -42.66
N PHE A 29 -3.59 -7.36 -42.32
CA PHE A 29 -2.80 -6.38 -43.07
C PHE A 29 -1.37 -6.88 -43.28
N GLU A 30 -0.72 -6.38 -44.32
CA GLU A 30 0.72 -6.54 -44.55
C GLU A 30 1.38 -5.16 -44.47
N GLY A 31 2.41 -5.01 -43.62
CA GLY A 31 3.09 -3.73 -43.39
C GLY A 31 2.50 -2.88 -42.27
N ALA A 32 2.86 -1.59 -42.24
CA ALA A 32 2.35 -0.63 -41.27
C ALA A 32 0.90 -0.25 -41.59
N PHE A 33 0.04 -0.27 -40.57
CA PHE A 33 -1.37 0.06 -40.70
C PHE A 33 -1.86 0.84 -39.47
N GLU A 34 -2.96 1.55 -39.63
CA GLU A 34 -3.68 2.25 -38.56
C GLU A 34 -5.18 2.09 -38.82
N PHE A 35 -5.98 1.98 -37.76
CA PHE A 35 -7.43 2.03 -37.83
C PHE A 35 -7.99 2.56 -36.52
N ASP A 36 -9.12 3.27 -36.61
CA ASP A 36 -9.81 3.78 -35.42
C ASP A 36 -11.00 2.90 -35.04
N VAL A 37 -11.22 2.77 -33.73
CA VAL A 37 -12.47 2.28 -33.15
C VAL A 37 -13.10 3.44 -32.40
N ILE A 38 -14.10 4.06 -33.01
CA ILE A 38 -14.75 5.26 -32.49
C ILE A 38 -16.11 4.88 -31.92
N PHE A 39 -16.31 5.17 -30.64
CA PHE A 39 -17.61 5.07 -30.00
C PHE A 39 -18.20 6.47 -29.81
N SER A 40 -19.38 6.72 -30.41
CA SER A 40 -20.13 7.97 -30.23
C SER A 40 -21.50 7.63 -29.63
N SER A 41 -21.81 8.19 -28.46
CA SER A 41 -23.16 8.07 -27.90
C SER A 41 -24.11 8.98 -28.64
N ALA A 42 -25.32 8.50 -28.96
CA ALA A 42 -26.37 9.31 -29.58
C ALA A 42 -26.76 10.55 -28.76
N SER A 43 -26.50 10.53 -27.44
CA SER A 43 -26.74 11.67 -26.54
C SER A 43 -25.60 12.70 -26.48
N ALA A 44 -24.41 12.38 -27.01
CA ALA A 44 -23.21 13.20 -26.87
C ALA A 44 -23.08 14.32 -27.93
N GLY A 45 -24.03 14.41 -28.87
CA GLY A 45 -24.03 15.43 -29.93
C GLY A 45 -23.37 14.91 -31.21
N PRO A 46 -22.48 15.70 -31.87
CA PRO A 46 -21.85 15.30 -33.14
C PRO A 46 -21.01 14.02 -33.01
N GLU A 47 -21.04 13.17 -34.03
CA GLU A 47 -20.17 12.00 -34.12
C GLU A 47 -18.70 12.42 -34.22
N LEU A 48 -17.84 11.72 -33.48
CA LEU A 48 -16.39 11.89 -33.56
C LEU A 48 -15.85 11.31 -34.87
N THR A 49 -14.89 11.99 -35.48
CA THR A 49 -14.20 11.54 -36.70
C THR A 49 -12.74 11.17 -36.43
N SER A 50 -12.10 10.45 -37.36
CA SER A 50 -10.65 10.20 -37.29
C SER A 50 -9.80 11.48 -37.22
N THR A 51 -10.28 12.59 -37.81
CA THR A 51 -9.57 13.88 -37.71
C THR A 51 -9.65 14.44 -36.28
N ASP A 52 -10.78 14.24 -35.61
CA ASP A 52 -10.93 14.58 -34.19
C ASP A 52 -10.00 13.72 -33.34
N VAL A 53 -9.95 12.41 -33.56
CA VAL A 53 -9.04 11.49 -32.85
C VAL A 53 -7.59 11.97 -32.95
N THR A 54 -7.08 12.24 -34.15
CA THR A 54 -5.70 12.72 -34.35
C THR A 54 -5.44 14.05 -33.63
N ARG A 55 -6.40 14.98 -33.65
CA ARG A 55 -6.29 16.25 -32.93
C ARG A 55 -6.24 16.04 -31.42
N GLU A 56 -7.16 15.23 -30.90
CA GLU A 56 -7.27 14.99 -29.46
C GLU A 56 -6.08 14.18 -28.91
N ILE A 57 -5.54 13.21 -29.65
CA ILE A 57 -4.31 12.48 -29.25
C ILE A 57 -3.17 13.48 -28.98
N LYS A 58 -2.95 14.42 -29.90
CA LYS A 58 -1.91 15.45 -29.73
C LYS A 58 -2.19 16.33 -28.51
N SER A 59 -3.40 16.89 -28.45
CA SER A 59 -3.84 17.79 -27.36
C SER A 59 -3.70 17.14 -25.98
N VAL A 60 -4.21 15.91 -25.82
CA VAL A 60 -4.18 15.17 -24.55
C VAL A 60 -2.75 14.77 -24.18
N THR A 61 -1.91 14.38 -25.14
CA THR A 61 -0.51 14.02 -24.86
C THR A 61 0.29 15.22 -24.36
N GLU A 62 0.11 16.39 -24.98
CA GLU A 62 0.74 17.65 -24.58
C GLU A 62 0.24 18.08 -23.18
N SER A 63 -1.08 18.11 -22.99
CA SER A 63 -1.71 18.48 -21.70
C SER A 63 -1.31 17.55 -20.55
N PHE A 64 -1.30 16.24 -20.76
CA PHE A 64 -0.77 15.28 -19.78
C PHE A 64 0.69 15.60 -19.45
N GLY A 65 1.49 15.87 -20.48
CA GLY A 65 2.90 16.17 -20.33
C GLY A 65 3.19 17.41 -19.49
N GLU A 66 2.42 18.48 -19.69
CA GLU A 66 2.48 19.73 -18.95
C GLU A 66 1.99 19.56 -17.50
N ARG A 67 0.81 18.93 -17.33
CA ARG A 67 0.23 18.67 -16.01
C ARG A 67 1.16 17.81 -15.16
N PHE A 68 1.74 16.75 -15.72
CA PHE A 68 2.69 15.89 -15.02
C PHE A 68 3.88 16.67 -14.48
N SER A 69 4.47 17.52 -15.33
CA SER A 69 5.60 18.35 -14.93
C SER A 69 5.21 19.39 -13.87
N SER A 70 4.00 19.93 -13.92
CA SER A 70 3.48 20.87 -12.92
C SER A 70 3.24 20.21 -11.56
N ILE A 71 2.62 19.03 -11.54
CA ILE A 71 2.21 18.35 -10.29
C ILE A 71 3.41 17.76 -9.57
N PHE A 72 4.17 16.91 -10.26
CA PHE A 72 5.27 16.17 -9.63
C PHE A 72 6.54 17.01 -9.52
N ASN A 73 6.77 17.97 -10.42
CA ASN A 73 7.86 18.94 -10.36
C ASN A 73 9.18 18.32 -9.84
N LEU A 74 9.72 17.35 -10.59
CA LEU A 74 10.85 16.53 -10.15
C LEU A 74 12.01 17.41 -9.67
N LYS A 75 12.57 17.05 -8.51
CA LYS A 75 13.56 17.86 -7.80
C LYS A 75 14.97 17.36 -8.10
N ALA A 76 15.96 18.23 -7.86
CA ALA A 76 17.36 17.83 -8.00
C ALA A 76 17.65 16.60 -7.10
N PRO A 77 18.48 15.64 -7.57
CA PRO A 77 19.23 15.64 -8.84
C PRO A 77 18.46 15.11 -10.08
N TYR A 78 17.14 14.90 -9.98
CA TYR A 78 16.32 14.19 -10.98
C TYR A 78 15.65 15.09 -12.03
N THR A 79 16.24 16.24 -12.34
CA THR A 79 15.66 17.24 -13.26
C THR A 79 15.94 16.96 -14.74
N ALA A 80 16.82 15.99 -15.05
CA ALA A 80 17.15 15.63 -16.43
C ALA A 80 15.98 14.94 -17.15
N ALA A 81 15.85 15.16 -18.46
CA ALA A 81 14.74 14.66 -19.28
C ALA A 81 14.53 13.14 -19.21
N LYS A 82 15.61 12.36 -18.97
CA LYS A 82 15.53 10.91 -18.79
C LYS A 82 14.66 10.51 -17.59
N TYR A 83 14.75 11.26 -16.47
CA TYR A 83 13.93 11.02 -15.28
C TYR A 83 12.49 11.42 -15.51
N THR A 84 12.23 12.52 -16.24
CA THR A 84 10.87 12.87 -16.64
C THR A 84 10.22 11.79 -17.50
N ARG A 85 10.96 11.21 -18.46
CA ARG A 85 10.47 10.09 -19.29
C ARG A 85 10.17 8.85 -18.44
N PHE A 86 11.09 8.49 -17.56
CA PHE A 86 10.94 7.38 -16.63
C PHE A 86 9.73 7.57 -15.70
N ALA A 87 9.64 8.72 -15.04
CA ALA A 87 8.56 9.03 -14.10
C ALA A 87 7.17 9.04 -14.78
N LYS A 88 7.08 9.60 -16.00
CA LYS A 88 5.86 9.50 -16.82
C LYS A 88 5.50 8.06 -17.12
N SER A 89 6.47 7.21 -17.49
CA SER A 89 6.23 5.79 -17.74
C SER A 89 5.71 5.05 -16.51
N MET A 90 6.32 5.27 -15.34
CA MET A 90 5.88 4.66 -14.07
C MET A 90 4.45 5.08 -13.72
N PHE A 91 4.20 6.38 -13.71
CA PHE A 91 2.90 6.93 -13.32
C PHE A 91 1.78 6.59 -14.30
N SER A 92 2.03 6.66 -15.61
CA SER A 92 1.03 6.29 -16.62
C SER A 92 0.65 4.82 -16.54
N ASN A 93 1.58 3.92 -16.21
CA ASN A 93 1.25 2.50 -16.05
C ASN A 93 0.48 2.22 -14.76
N LEU A 94 0.77 2.94 -13.67
CA LEU A 94 -0.03 2.90 -12.44
C LEU A 94 -1.49 3.30 -12.73
N LEU A 95 -1.70 4.47 -13.34
CA LEU A 95 -3.05 4.92 -13.72
C LEU A 95 -3.72 3.96 -14.71
N GLY A 96 -2.97 3.44 -15.67
CA GLY A 96 -3.45 2.43 -16.62
C GLY A 96 -3.74 1.06 -16.01
N GLY A 97 -3.37 0.84 -14.75
CA GLY A 97 -3.73 -0.32 -13.95
C GLY A 97 -5.06 -0.18 -13.20
N ILE A 98 -5.65 1.03 -13.16
CA ILE A 98 -6.97 1.23 -12.57
C ILE A 98 -8.01 0.46 -13.39
N GLY A 99 -8.80 -0.36 -12.70
CA GLY A 99 -9.83 -1.20 -13.29
C GLY A 99 -11.14 -1.12 -12.51
N TYR A 100 -12.21 -1.55 -13.17
CA TYR A 100 -13.51 -1.79 -12.55
C TYR A 100 -13.81 -3.28 -12.61
N PHE A 101 -14.12 -3.87 -11.46
CA PHE A 101 -14.35 -5.29 -11.27
C PHE A 101 -15.73 -5.50 -10.67
N HIS A 102 -16.41 -6.56 -11.10
CA HIS A 102 -17.73 -6.92 -10.58
C HIS A 102 -17.91 -8.43 -10.56
N GLY A 103 -18.42 -8.97 -9.46
CA GLY A 103 -18.70 -10.39 -9.32
C GLY A 103 -18.75 -10.85 -7.87
N GLU A 104 -18.94 -12.15 -7.69
CA GLU A 104 -18.95 -12.77 -6.35
C GLU A 104 -17.52 -13.06 -5.88
N GLN A 105 -17.32 -13.12 -4.57
CA GLN A 105 -16.13 -13.62 -3.89
C GLN A 105 -16.37 -15.01 -3.34
N LEU A 106 -15.30 -15.70 -2.93
CA LEU A 106 -15.37 -16.99 -2.25
C LEU A 106 -14.92 -16.80 -0.80
N ILE A 107 -15.85 -16.95 0.15
CA ILE A 107 -15.62 -16.57 1.56
C ILE A 107 -15.99 -17.72 2.49
N ASP A 108 -15.11 -18.03 3.44
CA ASP A 108 -15.39 -19.00 4.52
C ASP A 108 -15.89 -18.28 5.77
N ARG A 109 -17.22 -18.27 5.95
CA ARG A 109 -17.90 -17.75 7.15
C ARG A 109 -18.31 -18.85 8.14
N SER A 110 -17.63 -20.00 8.15
CA SER A 110 -17.95 -21.08 9.08
C SER A 110 -17.72 -20.71 10.54
N TYR A 111 -16.81 -19.75 10.80
CA TYR A 111 -16.36 -19.38 12.15
C TYR A 111 -16.03 -20.62 13.01
N ALA A 112 -15.34 -21.56 12.38
CA ALA A 112 -14.81 -22.76 13.01
C ALA A 112 -14.05 -22.40 14.31
N PRO A 113 -14.29 -23.08 15.45
CA PRO A 113 -13.57 -22.80 16.70
C PRO A 113 -12.05 -22.89 16.57
N GLU A 114 -11.57 -23.71 15.63
CA GLU A 114 -10.14 -23.83 15.32
C GLU A 114 -9.52 -22.50 14.83
N TYR A 115 -10.33 -21.59 14.27
CA TYR A 115 -9.91 -20.25 13.82
C TYR A 115 -9.67 -19.26 14.96
N ASP A 116 -10.04 -19.58 16.20
CA ASP A 116 -9.72 -18.73 17.37
C ASP A 116 -8.22 -18.78 17.74
N GLU A 117 -7.52 -19.84 17.32
CA GLU A 117 -6.08 -20.02 17.49
C GLU A 117 -5.61 -19.91 18.95
N GLU A 118 -6.36 -20.50 19.88
CA GLU A 118 -6.09 -20.42 21.33
C GLU A 118 -5.12 -21.49 21.85
N ASN A 119 -4.94 -22.59 21.11
CA ASN A 119 -4.11 -23.73 21.53
C ASN A 119 -2.75 -23.73 20.83
N GLU A 120 -1.71 -24.25 21.49
CA GLU A 120 -0.47 -24.63 20.79
C GLU A 120 -0.78 -25.63 19.66
N GLY A 121 -0.08 -25.52 18.53
CA GLY A 121 -0.40 -26.33 17.35
C GLY A 121 -1.59 -25.83 16.52
N PHE A 122 -2.14 -24.64 16.81
CA PHE A 122 -3.33 -24.10 16.12
C PHE A 122 -3.22 -24.09 14.58
N TRP A 123 -2.03 -24.01 14.00
CA TRP A 123 -1.87 -24.02 12.54
C TRP A 123 -2.32 -25.33 11.89
N GLU A 124 -2.20 -26.46 12.59
CA GLU A 124 -2.69 -27.76 12.12
C GLU A 124 -4.22 -27.84 12.23
N GLU A 125 -4.77 -27.37 13.34
CA GLU A 125 -6.22 -27.32 13.59
C GLU A 125 -6.92 -26.40 12.57
N THR A 126 -6.36 -25.21 12.33
CA THR A 126 -6.88 -24.28 11.30
C THR A 126 -6.75 -24.87 9.89
N ALA A 127 -5.67 -25.60 9.57
CA ALA A 127 -5.53 -26.28 8.29
C ALA A 127 -6.58 -27.38 8.10
N ALA A 128 -6.85 -28.16 9.15
CA ALA A 128 -7.91 -29.16 9.15
C ALA A 128 -9.29 -28.52 8.98
N ALA A 129 -9.55 -27.37 9.62
CA ALA A 129 -10.77 -26.61 9.45
C ALA A 129 -10.96 -26.11 8.01
N ARG A 130 -9.92 -25.51 7.41
CA ARG A 130 -9.94 -25.09 5.99
C ARG A 130 -10.17 -26.25 5.03
N ALA A 131 -9.63 -27.44 5.33
CA ALA A 131 -9.82 -28.63 4.52
C ALA A 131 -11.28 -29.14 4.49
N ARG A 132 -12.15 -28.67 5.41
CA ARG A 132 -13.60 -28.95 5.38
C ARG A 132 -14.33 -28.25 4.23
N LYS A 133 -13.67 -27.28 3.58
CA LYS A 133 -14.16 -26.53 2.40
C LYS A 133 -15.57 -25.94 2.58
N GLN A 134 -15.79 -25.20 3.67
CA GLN A 134 -17.09 -24.60 4.00
C GLN A 134 -17.30 -23.20 3.41
N GLN A 135 -16.42 -22.77 2.50
CA GLN A 135 -16.56 -21.50 1.79
C GLN A 135 -17.76 -21.48 0.83
N GLU A 136 -18.37 -20.32 0.71
CA GLU A 136 -19.51 -20.06 -0.17
C GLU A 136 -19.25 -18.85 -1.09
N LEU A 137 -20.01 -18.77 -2.18
CA LEU A 137 -19.99 -17.58 -3.04
C LEU A 137 -20.82 -16.48 -2.39
N GLU A 138 -20.24 -15.28 -2.30
CA GLU A 138 -20.87 -14.11 -1.68
C GLU A 138 -20.77 -12.89 -2.59
N GLY A 139 -21.84 -12.09 -2.69
CA GLY A 139 -21.91 -10.89 -3.53
C GLY A 139 -23.25 -10.76 -4.26
N PRO A 140 -23.29 -10.08 -5.41
CA PRO A 140 -22.15 -9.51 -6.12
C PRO A 140 -21.55 -8.29 -5.40
N TYR A 141 -20.24 -8.14 -5.53
CA TYR A 141 -19.50 -6.95 -5.15
C TYR A 141 -19.05 -6.20 -6.41
N GLU A 142 -18.79 -4.90 -6.26
CA GLU A 142 -18.13 -4.07 -7.25
C GLU A 142 -16.91 -3.37 -6.63
N LEU A 143 -15.85 -3.22 -7.41
CA LEU A 143 -14.63 -2.57 -6.96
C LEU A 143 -13.98 -1.77 -8.09
N PHE A 144 -13.76 -0.48 -7.85
CA PHE A 144 -12.98 0.41 -8.69
C PHE A 144 -11.64 0.70 -7.98
N THR A 145 -10.53 0.21 -8.54
CA THR A 145 -9.25 0.13 -7.82
C THR A 145 -8.06 0.08 -8.78
N ALA A 146 -6.89 0.51 -8.32
CA ALA A 146 -5.62 0.17 -8.96
C ALA A 146 -5.26 -1.30 -8.72
N VAL A 147 -4.27 -1.81 -9.49
CA VAL A 147 -3.79 -3.19 -9.38
C VAL A 147 -2.26 -3.24 -9.33
N PRO A 148 -1.65 -4.21 -8.63
CA PRO A 148 -0.20 -4.24 -8.45
C PRO A 148 0.57 -4.49 -9.76
N SER A 149 0.06 -5.41 -10.58
CA SER A 149 0.60 -5.76 -11.89
C SER A 149 -0.50 -6.29 -12.80
N ARG A 150 -0.76 -5.60 -13.92
CA ARG A 150 -1.78 -6.00 -14.91
C ARG A 150 -1.63 -7.44 -15.44
N PRO A 151 -0.42 -7.94 -15.78
CA PRO A 151 -0.30 -9.32 -16.30
C PRO A 151 -0.45 -10.42 -15.24
N PHE A 152 -0.07 -10.16 -13.99
CA PHE A 152 0.02 -11.20 -12.93
C PHE A 152 -1.02 -11.05 -11.82
N PHE A 153 -1.27 -9.81 -11.40
CA PHE A 153 -2.18 -9.45 -10.31
C PHE A 153 -3.25 -8.44 -10.76
N PRO A 154 -4.11 -8.73 -11.77
CA PRO A 154 -5.11 -7.79 -12.25
C PRO A 154 -6.35 -7.75 -11.33
N ARG A 155 -6.17 -7.41 -10.06
CA ARG A 155 -7.22 -7.32 -9.03
C ARG A 155 -6.80 -6.45 -7.86
N GLY A 156 -7.75 -6.08 -7.02
CA GLY A 156 -7.48 -5.27 -5.82
C GLY A 156 -6.79 -6.07 -4.70
N PHE A 157 -5.75 -5.47 -4.12
CA PHE A 157 -5.09 -5.93 -2.90
C PHE A 157 -5.16 -4.81 -1.85
N LEU A 158 -5.74 -5.09 -0.69
CA LEU A 158 -6.10 -4.07 0.30
C LEU A 158 -4.87 -3.30 0.81
N TRP A 159 -3.80 -4.01 1.16
CA TRP A 159 -2.60 -3.34 1.68
C TRP A 159 -1.77 -2.64 0.59
N ASP A 160 -1.87 -3.08 -0.67
CA ASP A 160 -1.18 -2.45 -1.79
C ASP A 160 -1.80 -1.10 -2.14
N GLU A 161 -3.13 -1.00 -2.03
CA GLU A 161 -3.88 0.15 -2.54
C GLU A 161 -3.49 1.45 -1.84
N GLY A 162 -3.21 1.42 -0.54
CA GLY A 162 -2.69 2.60 0.16
C GLY A 162 -1.44 3.16 -0.51
N TYR A 163 -0.52 2.32 -0.99
CA TYR A 163 0.68 2.77 -1.70
C TYR A 163 0.41 3.19 -3.14
N HIS A 164 -0.52 2.52 -3.83
CA HIS A 164 -0.95 2.91 -5.19
C HIS A 164 -1.48 4.33 -5.20
N LEU A 165 -2.27 4.66 -4.19
CA LEU A 165 -3.00 5.92 -4.12
C LEU A 165 -2.13 7.12 -3.74
N ILE A 166 -0.95 6.94 -3.15
CA ILE A 166 -0.07 8.07 -2.75
C ILE A 166 0.29 8.97 -3.95
N PRO A 167 0.84 8.47 -5.07
CA PRO A 167 1.07 9.28 -6.26
C PRO A 167 -0.21 9.68 -6.99
N ILE A 168 -1.28 8.87 -6.92
CA ILE A 168 -2.58 9.19 -7.55
C ILE A 168 -3.21 10.40 -6.85
N ALA A 169 -3.11 10.51 -5.52
CA ALA A 169 -3.65 11.60 -4.72
C ALA A 169 -3.01 12.96 -5.04
N ASP A 170 -1.75 12.98 -5.49
CA ASP A 170 -1.09 14.19 -5.98
C ASP A 170 -1.63 14.60 -7.35
N TRP A 171 -1.99 13.62 -8.17
CA TRP A 171 -2.52 13.84 -9.51
C TRP A 171 -3.99 14.26 -9.47
N ASP A 172 -4.82 13.50 -8.76
CA ASP A 172 -6.27 13.57 -8.74
C ASP A 172 -6.78 13.02 -7.39
N ILE A 173 -7.07 13.93 -6.47
CA ILE A 173 -7.51 13.55 -5.12
C ILE A 173 -8.95 13.04 -5.17
N ASP A 174 -9.81 13.60 -6.01
CA ASP A 174 -11.20 13.15 -6.14
C ASP A 174 -11.29 11.72 -6.69
N LEU A 175 -10.46 11.36 -7.68
CA LEU A 175 -10.31 9.98 -8.14
C LEU A 175 -9.86 9.05 -7.00
N THR A 176 -8.92 9.52 -6.19
CA THR A 176 -8.40 8.78 -5.03
C THR A 176 -9.52 8.52 -4.01
N LEU A 177 -10.35 9.52 -3.71
CA LEU A 177 -11.47 9.40 -2.78
C LEU A 177 -12.56 8.46 -3.28
N GLU A 178 -12.84 8.43 -4.60
CA GLU A 178 -13.77 7.44 -5.18
C GLU A 178 -13.22 6.00 -5.07
N ILE A 179 -11.91 5.79 -5.25
CA ILE A 179 -11.30 4.47 -5.03
C ILE A 179 -11.38 4.07 -3.55
N VAL A 180 -11.03 4.96 -2.62
CA VAL A 180 -11.15 4.72 -1.17
C VAL A 180 -12.58 4.32 -0.82
N LYS A 181 -13.57 5.09 -1.28
CA LYS A 181 -14.99 4.79 -1.10
C LYS A 181 -15.37 3.43 -1.70
N SER A 182 -14.86 3.09 -2.89
CA SER A 182 -15.14 1.79 -3.49
C SER A 182 -14.61 0.64 -2.65
N TRP A 183 -13.45 0.77 -2.02
CA TRP A 183 -12.93 -0.24 -1.08
C TRP A 183 -13.80 -0.38 0.17
N PHE A 184 -14.15 0.74 0.82
CA PHE A 184 -15.00 0.71 2.01
C PHE A 184 -16.42 0.21 1.73
N ASN A 185 -16.93 0.33 0.50
CA ASN A 185 -18.20 -0.27 0.09
C ASN A 185 -18.16 -1.80 0.01
N THR A 186 -16.98 -2.44 0.00
CA THR A 186 -16.85 -3.91 0.07
C THR A 186 -16.78 -4.45 1.50
N MET A 187 -16.84 -3.56 2.50
CA MET A 187 -16.80 -3.92 3.91
C MET A 187 -18.08 -4.66 4.32
N ASP A 188 -17.93 -5.68 5.17
CA ASP A 188 -19.08 -6.34 5.79
C ASP A 188 -19.59 -5.62 7.05
N ASP A 189 -20.71 -6.10 7.59
CA ASP A 189 -21.36 -5.47 8.75
C ASP A 189 -20.48 -5.47 10.02
N ASP A 190 -19.46 -6.33 10.09
CA ASP A 190 -18.55 -6.43 11.22
C ASP A 190 -17.33 -5.52 11.10
N GLY A 191 -17.10 -4.91 9.92
CA GLY A 191 -15.95 -4.03 9.66
C GLY A 191 -14.80 -4.69 8.90
N TRP A 192 -14.96 -5.92 8.42
CA TRP A 192 -13.94 -6.63 7.66
C TRP A 192 -13.95 -6.24 6.17
N ILE A 193 -12.75 -6.14 5.59
CA ILE A 193 -12.56 -6.03 4.14
C ILE A 193 -11.64 -7.19 3.69
N PRO A 194 -12.03 -8.00 2.70
CA PRO A 194 -11.14 -9.01 2.13
C PRO A 194 -9.81 -8.43 1.65
N ARG A 195 -8.69 -9.07 2.04
CA ARG A 195 -7.34 -8.63 1.67
C ARG A 195 -7.08 -8.65 0.17
N GLU A 196 -7.74 -9.55 -0.55
CA GLU A 196 -7.59 -9.77 -1.98
C GLU A 196 -8.97 -9.94 -2.62
N GLN A 197 -9.33 -9.02 -3.51
CA GLN A 197 -10.69 -8.88 -4.05
C GLN A 197 -10.82 -9.63 -5.37
N ILE A 198 -11.21 -10.91 -5.29
CA ILE A 198 -11.26 -11.83 -6.44
C ILE A 198 -12.69 -11.92 -6.97
N LEU A 199 -13.10 -10.92 -7.76
CA LEU A 199 -14.48 -10.75 -8.20
C LEU A 199 -14.77 -11.47 -9.53
N GLY A 200 -15.53 -12.57 -9.45
CA GLY A 200 -16.01 -13.30 -10.62
C GLY A 200 -14.98 -14.23 -11.30
N LEU A 201 -15.42 -14.92 -12.36
CA LEU A 201 -14.64 -16.00 -12.99
C LEU A 201 -13.37 -15.51 -13.70
N GLU A 202 -13.39 -14.31 -14.28
CA GLU A 202 -12.22 -13.75 -14.95
C GLU A 202 -11.08 -13.51 -13.95
N ALA A 203 -11.37 -12.88 -12.81
CA ALA A 203 -10.39 -12.68 -11.74
C ALA A 203 -9.89 -14.02 -11.17
N ARG A 204 -10.80 -14.96 -10.87
CA ARG A 204 -10.44 -16.30 -10.35
C ARG A 204 -9.53 -17.08 -11.28
N SER A 205 -9.64 -16.89 -12.60
CA SER A 205 -8.77 -17.57 -13.59
C SER A 205 -7.28 -17.21 -13.45
N LYS A 206 -6.97 -16.14 -12.71
CA LYS A 206 -5.60 -15.65 -12.43
C LYS A 206 -5.11 -16.00 -11.02
N VAL A 207 -5.87 -16.77 -10.24
CA VAL A 207 -5.55 -17.11 -8.85
C VAL A 207 -5.59 -18.62 -8.65
N PRO A 208 -4.50 -19.24 -8.16
CA PRO A 208 -4.54 -20.64 -7.73
C PRO A 208 -5.65 -20.89 -6.70
N GLU A 209 -6.30 -22.05 -6.75
CA GLU A 209 -7.50 -22.35 -5.93
C GLU A 209 -7.25 -22.19 -4.42
N GLU A 210 -6.04 -22.51 -3.97
CA GLU A 210 -5.60 -22.42 -2.57
C GLU A 210 -5.58 -20.98 -2.02
N PHE A 211 -5.53 -19.96 -2.89
CA PHE A 211 -5.51 -18.55 -2.50
C PHE A 211 -6.83 -17.82 -2.76
N GLN A 212 -7.84 -18.50 -3.32
CA GLN A 212 -9.10 -17.86 -3.68
C GLN A 212 -9.98 -17.54 -2.45
N VAL A 213 -9.94 -18.40 -1.43
CA VAL A 213 -10.81 -18.30 -0.26
C VAL A 213 -10.37 -17.17 0.66
N GLN A 214 -11.30 -16.27 1.00
CA GLN A 214 -11.08 -15.20 1.97
C GLN A 214 -11.69 -15.58 3.32
N TYR A 215 -11.08 -15.09 4.41
CA TYR A 215 -11.45 -15.45 5.79
C TYR A 215 -11.74 -14.18 6.61
N PRO A 216 -12.96 -13.99 7.17
CA PRO A 216 -13.35 -12.77 7.87
C PRO A 216 -12.61 -12.40 9.16
N HIS A 217 -11.76 -13.28 9.67
CA HIS A 217 -10.90 -13.03 10.83
C HIS A 217 -9.44 -12.73 10.44
N TYR A 218 -9.11 -12.79 9.15
CA TYR A 218 -7.79 -12.46 8.63
C TYR A 218 -7.72 -10.98 8.25
N ALA A 219 -6.83 -10.26 8.94
CA ALA A 219 -6.53 -8.87 8.67
C ALA A 219 -5.41 -8.68 7.65
N ASN A 220 -5.21 -7.44 7.22
CA ASN A 220 -4.08 -7.01 6.41
C ASN A 220 -3.71 -5.55 6.77
N PRO A 221 -2.46 -5.09 6.60
CA PRO A 221 -2.07 -3.73 6.98
C PRO A 221 -3.03 -2.66 6.43
N PRO A 222 -3.50 -1.73 7.29
CA PRO A 222 -4.56 -0.78 6.95
C PRO A 222 -4.01 0.43 6.18
N THR A 223 -3.33 0.21 5.07
CA THR A 223 -2.56 1.25 4.35
C THR A 223 -3.45 2.35 3.74
N LEU A 224 -4.74 2.10 3.54
CA LEU A 224 -5.71 3.14 3.17
C LEU A 224 -5.78 4.29 4.19
N PHE A 225 -5.40 4.05 5.46
CA PHE A 225 -5.32 5.10 6.49
C PHE A 225 -4.27 6.15 6.16
N LEU A 226 -3.18 5.79 5.46
CA LEU A 226 -2.17 6.75 4.98
C LEU A 226 -2.82 7.79 4.04
N ILE A 227 -3.70 7.34 3.16
CA ILE A 227 -4.41 8.21 2.21
C ILE A 227 -5.40 9.12 2.92
N ILE A 228 -6.15 8.58 3.87
CA ILE A 228 -7.16 9.33 4.62
C ILE A 228 -6.47 10.41 5.48
N GLU A 229 -5.36 10.09 6.14
CA GLU A 229 -4.55 11.04 6.91
C GLU A 229 -4.00 12.13 5.99
N GLY A 230 -3.36 11.76 4.87
CA GLY A 230 -2.83 12.71 3.89
C GLY A 230 -3.90 13.63 3.28
N PHE A 231 -5.12 13.12 3.02
CA PHE A 231 -6.24 13.94 2.56
C PHE A 231 -6.67 14.95 3.64
N MET A 232 -6.87 14.49 4.88
CA MET A 232 -7.26 15.33 6.00
C MET A 232 -6.25 16.45 6.28
N GLU A 233 -4.95 16.14 6.22
CA GLU A 233 -3.90 17.15 6.40
C GLU A 233 -3.91 18.21 5.30
N ARG A 234 -4.10 17.80 4.03
CA ARG A 234 -4.22 18.73 2.89
C ARG A 234 -5.45 19.62 3.05
N LEU A 235 -6.60 19.05 3.44
CA LEU A 235 -7.84 19.79 3.67
C LEU A 235 -7.68 20.88 4.75
N ARG A 236 -7.04 20.54 5.87
CA ARG A 236 -6.75 21.50 6.96
C ARG A 236 -5.83 22.63 6.51
N LYS A 237 -4.80 22.33 5.72
CA LYS A 237 -3.86 23.34 5.19
C LYS A 237 -4.58 24.34 4.28
N THR A 238 -5.53 23.89 3.46
CA THR A 238 -6.33 24.79 2.60
C THR A 238 -7.23 25.71 3.43
N ASN A 239 -7.85 25.20 4.49
CA ASN A 239 -8.71 26.00 5.40
C ASN A 239 -7.93 27.11 6.13
N GLY A 240 -6.64 26.92 6.41
CA GLY A 240 -5.79 27.88 7.13
C GLY A 240 -5.08 28.95 6.27
N SER A 241 -5.05 28.83 4.93
CA SER A 241 -4.02 29.50 4.11
C SER A 241 -4.51 30.37 2.95
N GLN A 242 -5.81 30.53 2.65
CA GLN A 242 -6.23 31.37 1.53
C GLN A 242 -7.41 32.32 1.85
N PRO A 243 -7.31 33.61 1.46
CA PRO A 243 -8.51 34.40 1.19
C PRO A 243 -9.20 33.81 -0.05
N ALA A 244 -10.54 33.77 -0.04
CA ALA A 244 -11.37 33.25 -1.13
C ALA A 244 -10.99 33.88 -2.49
N GLU A 245 -10.08 33.25 -3.24
CA GLU A 245 -9.82 33.61 -4.63
C GLU A 245 -10.90 33.01 -5.52
N ARG A 246 -11.34 33.81 -6.48
CA ARG A 246 -12.44 33.49 -7.39
C ARG A 246 -12.08 32.29 -8.27
N GLU A 247 -12.94 31.28 -8.22
CA GLU A 247 -13.07 30.16 -9.14
C GLU A 247 -12.52 30.47 -10.54
N HIS A 248 -11.46 29.77 -10.93
CA HIS A 248 -11.12 29.63 -12.33
C HIS A 248 -11.81 28.38 -12.87
N LEU A 249 -13.00 28.58 -13.44
CA LEU A 249 -13.79 27.55 -14.10
C LEU A 249 -13.12 27.11 -15.41
N GLY A 250 -12.13 26.23 -15.30
CA GLY A 250 -11.79 25.29 -16.37
C GLY A 250 -12.63 24.01 -16.18
N PRO A 251 -13.35 23.50 -17.20
CA PRO A 251 -14.36 22.45 -17.01
C PRO A 251 -13.84 21.09 -16.53
N ALA A 252 -12.52 20.84 -16.61
CA ALA A 252 -11.91 19.62 -16.06
C ALA A 252 -11.17 19.89 -14.74
N ALA A 253 -10.40 20.98 -14.65
CA ALA A 253 -9.52 21.30 -13.53
C ALA A 253 -10.25 21.40 -12.17
N SER A 254 -11.53 21.81 -12.17
CA SER A 254 -12.29 21.97 -10.93
C SER A 254 -12.78 20.66 -10.32
N LEU A 255 -12.64 19.51 -10.99
CA LEU A 255 -13.15 18.23 -10.50
C LEU A 255 -12.08 17.35 -9.86
N GLN A 256 -10.79 17.54 -10.16
CA GLN A 256 -9.74 16.68 -9.60
C GLN A 256 -9.30 17.06 -8.19
N THR A 257 -9.66 18.26 -7.76
CA THR A 257 -9.37 18.83 -6.44
C THR A 257 -10.62 19.37 -5.75
N ALA A 258 -11.82 19.01 -6.21
CA ALA A 258 -13.08 19.59 -5.72
C ALA A 258 -13.24 19.42 -4.20
N HIS A 259 -12.89 18.25 -3.65
CA HIS A 259 -12.97 18.01 -2.20
C HIS A 259 -11.90 18.77 -1.39
N LEU A 260 -10.81 19.24 -2.01
CA LEU A 260 -9.81 20.10 -1.36
C LEU A 260 -10.13 21.59 -1.51
N ASP A 261 -10.63 21.99 -2.68
CA ASP A 261 -10.96 23.37 -3.01
C ASP A 261 -12.24 23.83 -2.32
N ASN A 262 -13.17 22.91 -2.05
CA ASN A 262 -14.37 23.13 -1.26
C ASN A 262 -14.30 22.38 0.08
N VAL A 263 -13.93 23.11 1.14
CA VAL A 263 -13.75 22.54 2.48
C VAL A 263 -15.03 21.89 3.02
N GLU A 264 -16.22 22.43 2.74
CA GLU A 264 -17.48 21.84 3.19
C GLU A 264 -17.72 20.46 2.54
N LEU A 265 -17.39 20.32 1.26
CA LEU A 265 -17.47 19.05 0.54
C LEU A 265 -16.46 18.03 1.10
N GLY A 266 -15.22 18.46 1.33
CA GLY A 266 -14.19 17.61 1.94
C GLY A 266 -14.54 17.15 3.36
N GLU A 267 -15.09 18.04 4.19
CA GLU A 267 -15.57 17.71 5.53
C GLU A 267 -16.78 16.76 5.50
N ASP A 268 -17.74 16.98 4.60
CA ASP A 268 -18.90 16.08 4.43
C ASP A 268 -18.43 14.68 3.99
N PHE A 269 -17.46 14.58 3.08
CA PHE A 269 -16.85 13.31 2.72
C PHE A 269 -16.24 12.61 3.96
N LEU A 270 -15.43 13.31 4.76
CA LEU A 270 -14.84 12.75 5.99
C LEU A 270 -15.92 12.31 6.99
N ARG A 271 -17.00 13.09 7.18
CA ARG A 271 -18.11 12.72 8.07
C ARG A 271 -18.81 11.45 7.61
N ARG A 272 -18.98 11.24 6.30
CA ARG A 272 -19.60 10.03 5.75
C ARG A 272 -18.68 8.82 5.79
N LEU A 273 -17.38 9.03 5.62
CA LEU A 273 -16.38 7.97 5.66
C LEU A 273 -16.08 7.51 7.10
N TYR A 274 -16.13 8.42 8.08
CA TYR A 274 -15.73 8.15 9.46
C TYR A 274 -16.36 6.90 10.11
N PRO A 275 -17.67 6.62 9.99
CA PRO A 275 -18.26 5.40 10.56
C PRO A 275 -17.65 4.11 10.01
N PHE A 276 -17.30 4.07 8.72
CA PHE A 276 -16.67 2.90 8.09
C PHE A 276 -15.23 2.71 8.59
N VAL A 277 -14.47 3.81 8.68
CA VAL A 277 -13.08 3.79 9.19
C VAL A 277 -13.06 3.38 10.67
N ARG A 278 -14.01 3.87 11.46
CA ARG A 278 -14.20 3.46 12.86
C ARG A 278 -14.59 1.98 12.96
N ALA A 279 -15.53 1.50 12.14
CA ALA A 279 -15.92 0.10 12.12
C ALA A 279 -14.74 -0.83 11.79
N GLN A 280 -13.94 -0.48 10.78
CA GLN A 280 -12.72 -1.23 10.45
C GLN A 280 -11.72 -1.25 11.61
N TYR A 281 -11.53 -0.11 12.27
CA TYR A 281 -10.65 -0.01 13.43
C TYR A 281 -11.11 -0.88 14.61
N ASP A 282 -12.38 -0.83 14.95
CA ASP A 282 -12.95 -1.62 16.05
C ASP A 282 -12.89 -3.12 15.72
N TRP A 283 -13.19 -3.50 14.47
CA TRP A 283 -13.01 -4.86 13.96
C TRP A 283 -11.57 -5.34 14.11
N PHE A 284 -10.62 -4.52 13.64
CA PHE A 284 -9.20 -4.85 13.62
C PHE A 284 -8.67 -5.05 15.05
N ARG A 285 -9.02 -4.15 15.98
CA ARG A 285 -8.64 -4.27 17.40
C ARG A 285 -9.28 -5.45 18.10
N LYS A 286 -10.52 -5.79 17.74
CA LYS A 286 -11.25 -6.93 18.32
C LYS A 286 -10.67 -8.26 17.85
N THR A 287 -10.50 -8.43 16.54
CA THR A 287 -10.12 -9.70 15.92
C THR A 287 -8.63 -10.01 16.07
N GLN A 288 -7.77 -8.99 16.04
CA GLN A 288 -6.31 -9.18 16.12
C GLN A 288 -5.76 -9.02 17.53
N LYS A 289 -6.63 -9.03 18.55
CA LYS A 289 -6.22 -8.88 19.95
C LYS A 289 -5.28 -10.02 20.38
N GLY A 290 -4.19 -9.68 21.06
CA GLY A 290 -3.26 -10.63 21.66
C GLY A 290 -3.61 -10.96 23.11
N ASP A 291 -3.04 -12.04 23.63
CA ASP A 291 -3.19 -12.44 25.03
C ASP A 291 -2.16 -11.73 25.93
N LEU A 292 -2.68 -10.87 26.80
CA LEU A 292 -1.91 -10.12 27.80
C LEU A 292 -2.23 -10.56 29.24
N LYS A 293 -3.08 -11.57 29.43
CA LYS A 293 -3.63 -11.92 30.76
C LYS A 293 -3.19 -13.30 31.23
N THR A 294 -3.01 -14.24 30.31
CA THR A 294 -2.70 -15.63 30.67
C THR A 294 -1.24 -15.81 31.05
N TYR A 295 -0.34 -15.01 30.48
CA TYR A 295 1.11 -15.15 30.62
C TYR A 295 1.74 -14.05 31.48
N ASP A 296 2.94 -14.30 32.02
CA ASP A 296 3.66 -13.33 32.86
C ASP A 296 4.34 -12.27 31.98
N ARG A 297 3.68 -11.11 31.85
CA ARG A 297 4.16 -9.97 31.07
C ARG A 297 3.81 -8.65 31.76
N GLU A 298 4.77 -7.76 31.86
CA GLU A 298 4.53 -6.40 32.34
C GLU A 298 4.14 -5.48 31.17
N ALA A 299 2.98 -4.83 31.28
CA ALA A 299 2.50 -3.87 30.29
C ALA A 299 1.78 -2.71 30.98
N PHE A 300 1.96 -1.49 30.49
CA PHE A 300 1.21 -0.33 30.94
C PHE A 300 -0.31 -0.50 30.79
N SER A 301 -0.78 -1.18 29.74
CA SER A 301 -2.19 -1.49 29.49
C SER A 301 -2.43 -2.97 29.23
N ASN A 302 -3.39 -3.57 29.94
CA ASN A 302 -3.79 -4.97 29.74
C ASN A 302 -4.76 -5.15 28.56
N LYS A 303 -4.87 -4.14 27.69
CA LYS A 303 -5.77 -4.13 26.51
C LYS A 303 -5.03 -3.98 25.19
N GLU A 304 -3.91 -3.26 25.17
CA GLU A 304 -3.22 -2.90 23.92
C GLU A 304 -2.05 -3.85 23.66
N GLY A 305 -2.35 -4.99 23.05
CA GLY A 305 -1.38 -5.98 22.58
C GLY A 305 -2.05 -6.79 21.49
N TYR A 306 -1.30 -7.09 20.42
CA TYR A 306 -1.91 -7.58 19.18
C TYR A 306 -1.12 -8.72 18.57
N ARG A 307 -1.83 -9.68 17.98
CA ARG A 307 -1.28 -10.86 17.30
C ARG A 307 -1.99 -11.05 15.95
N TRP A 308 -1.21 -11.29 14.92
CA TRP A 308 -1.71 -11.61 13.59
C TRP A 308 -2.36 -12.99 13.63
N ARG A 309 -3.60 -13.08 13.12
CA ARG A 309 -4.27 -14.36 12.86
C ARG A 309 -3.88 -14.94 11.51
N GLY A 310 -4.06 -16.25 11.34
CA GLY A 310 -3.82 -16.96 10.09
C GLY A 310 -2.36 -17.31 9.82
N ARG A 311 -1.51 -17.31 10.85
CA ARG A 311 -0.12 -17.74 10.68
C ARG A 311 0.00 -19.25 10.57
N THR A 312 0.98 -19.68 9.78
CA THR A 312 1.45 -21.07 9.74
C THR A 312 2.80 -21.17 10.46
N GLU A 313 3.44 -22.34 10.40
CA GLU A 313 4.82 -22.50 10.88
C GLU A 313 5.79 -21.58 10.15
N THR A 314 5.57 -21.35 8.85
CA THR A 314 6.56 -20.71 7.97
C THR A 314 6.14 -19.33 7.49
N HIS A 315 4.85 -18.97 7.58
CA HIS A 315 4.33 -17.73 7.00
C HIS A 315 3.29 -17.01 7.86
N ILE A 316 3.22 -15.68 7.73
CA ILE A 316 2.13 -14.82 8.21
C ILE A 316 1.61 -13.94 7.06
N LEU A 317 0.81 -14.52 6.17
CA LEU A 317 0.26 -13.84 4.98
C LEU A 317 -0.57 -12.59 5.31
N THR A 318 -1.22 -12.60 6.47
CA THR A 318 -2.03 -11.48 6.96
C THR A 318 -1.18 -10.27 7.30
N SER A 319 0.10 -10.44 7.63
CA SER A 319 0.99 -9.31 7.92
C SER A 319 1.39 -8.52 6.67
N GLY A 320 1.26 -9.11 5.47
CA GLY A 320 1.83 -8.58 4.23
C GLY A 320 3.34 -8.84 4.08
N LEU A 321 3.99 -9.41 5.11
CA LEU A 321 5.40 -9.79 5.09
C LEU A 321 5.53 -11.31 5.25
N ASP A 322 5.04 -12.04 4.24
CA ASP A 322 4.71 -13.46 4.26
C ASP A 322 5.72 -14.36 4.96
N ASP A 323 6.97 -14.43 4.47
CA ASP A 323 8.04 -15.31 4.97
C ASP A 323 9.01 -14.61 5.94
N TYR A 324 8.70 -13.38 6.39
CA TYR A 324 9.55 -12.68 7.37
C TYR A 324 9.70 -13.55 8.63
N PRO A 325 10.92 -13.72 9.19
CA PRO A 325 11.11 -14.59 10.36
C PRO A 325 10.35 -14.08 11.59
N ARG A 326 9.57 -14.98 12.20
CA ARG A 326 8.71 -14.73 13.37
C ARG A 326 9.07 -15.71 14.49
N PRO A 327 8.57 -15.52 15.73
CA PRO A 327 8.83 -16.46 16.82
C PRO A 327 8.58 -17.93 16.44
N GLN A 328 9.47 -18.81 16.89
CA GLN A 328 9.42 -20.25 16.64
C GLN A 328 9.54 -21.05 17.95
N PRO A 329 8.72 -22.10 18.15
CA PRO A 329 7.55 -22.46 17.34
C PRO A 329 6.43 -21.40 17.42
N PRO A 330 5.43 -21.40 16.51
CA PRO A 330 4.27 -20.53 16.63
C PRO A 330 3.56 -20.74 17.98
N HIS A 331 3.15 -19.66 18.63
CA HIS A 331 2.54 -19.72 19.96
C HIS A 331 1.34 -18.75 20.10
N PRO A 332 0.23 -19.16 20.76
CA PRO A 332 -0.95 -18.29 20.96
C PRO A 332 -0.64 -16.97 21.70
N GLY A 333 0.36 -17.00 22.58
CA GLY A 333 0.86 -15.84 23.34
C GLY A 333 1.81 -14.92 22.57
N GLU A 334 1.95 -15.04 21.26
CA GLU A 334 2.73 -14.08 20.48
C GLU A 334 2.10 -12.69 20.48
N LEU A 335 2.94 -11.67 20.34
CA LEU A 335 2.55 -10.30 20.04
C LEU A 335 3.46 -9.78 18.93
N HIS A 336 2.87 -9.10 17.94
CA HIS A 336 3.59 -8.63 16.77
C HIS A 336 3.72 -7.11 16.77
N VAL A 337 4.96 -6.62 16.64
CA VAL A 337 5.25 -5.19 16.81
C VAL A 337 4.79 -4.35 15.63
N ASP A 338 4.86 -4.90 14.42
CA ASP A 338 4.34 -4.30 13.20
C ASP A 338 2.82 -4.13 13.26
N LEU A 339 2.11 -5.16 13.71
CA LEU A 339 0.65 -5.10 13.91
C LEU A 339 0.26 -4.02 14.93
N MET A 340 0.92 -4.00 16.08
CA MET A 340 0.65 -3.01 17.12
C MET A 340 0.94 -1.58 16.62
N SER A 341 1.96 -1.42 15.78
CA SER A 341 2.29 -0.15 15.14
C SER A 341 1.20 0.28 14.15
N TRP A 342 0.65 -0.65 13.36
CA TRP A 342 -0.50 -0.37 12.49
C TRP A 342 -1.74 0.08 13.26
N VAL A 343 -2.04 -0.56 14.39
CA VAL A 343 -3.16 -0.12 15.26
C VAL A 343 -2.89 1.27 15.84
N GLY A 344 -1.62 1.58 16.16
CA GLY A 344 -1.20 2.92 16.57
C GLY A 344 -1.44 3.97 15.49
N LEU A 345 -1.11 3.66 14.23
CA LEU A 345 -1.43 4.51 13.08
C LEU A 345 -2.94 4.73 12.97
N MET A 346 -3.74 3.66 12.95
CA MET A 346 -5.21 3.79 12.85
C MET A 346 -5.79 4.65 13.97
N THR A 347 -5.31 4.47 15.20
CA THR A 347 -5.74 5.25 16.36
C THR A 347 -5.38 6.74 16.19
N LYS A 348 -4.16 7.03 15.71
CA LYS A 348 -3.71 8.40 15.44
C LYS A 348 -4.54 9.05 14.33
N SER A 349 -4.76 8.36 13.21
CA SER A 349 -5.52 8.93 12.10
C SER A 349 -6.99 9.17 12.49
N LEU A 350 -7.63 8.24 13.21
CA LEU A 350 -8.99 8.46 13.75
C LEU A 350 -9.06 9.64 14.73
N MET A 351 -8.08 9.78 15.63
CA MET A 351 -7.98 10.92 16.53
C MET A 351 -7.90 12.24 15.75
N ASN A 352 -7.10 12.28 14.67
CA ASN A 352 -6.93 13.47 13.85
C ASN A 352 -8.21 13.82 13.05
N ILE A 353 -8.92 12.81 12.52
CA ILE A 353 -10.19 13.02 11.84
C ILE A 353 -11.26 13.49 12.84
N ALA A 354 -11.37 12.83 14.00
CA ALA A 354 -12.30 13.21 15.06
C ALA A 354 -12.07 14.66 15.53
N ASP A 355 -10.81 15.07 15.71
CA ASP A 355 -10.43 16.44 16.03
C ASP A 355 -10.86 17.41 14.92
N ALA A 356 -10.68 17.03 13.64
CA ALA A 356 -11.08 17.86 12.50
C ALA A 356 -12.61 18.06 12.45
N LEU A 357 -13.35 17.03 12.84
CA LEU A 357 -14.82 17.02 12.82
C LEU A 357 -15.45 17.59 14.11
N GLY A 358 -14.63 17.97 15.10
CA GLY A 358 -15.08 18.52 16.39
C GLY A 358 -15.61 17.47 17.39
N MET A 359 -15.26 16.20 17.21
CA MET A 359 -15.73 15.05 18.00
C MET A 359 -14.87 14.86 19.27
N ARG A 360 -15.01 15.77 20.24
CA ARG A 360 -14.12 15.85 21.42
C ARG A 360 -14.04 14.58 22.27
N GLU A 361 -15.15 13.89 22.47
CA GLU A 361 -15.19 12.65 23.28
C GLU A 361 -14.34 11.54 22.65
N GLU A 362 -14.41 11.41 21.32
CA GLU A 362 -13.62 10.45 20.54
C GLU A 362 -12.13 10.82 20.57
N VAL A 363 -11.79 12.12 20.50
CA VAL A 363 -10.40 12.58 20.66
C VAL A 363 -9.82 12.15 22.01
N ASP A 364 -10.56 12.31 23.10
CA ASP A 364 -10.09 11.91 24.44
C ASP A 364 -9.95 10.39 24.59
N GLU A 365 -10.85 9.61 23.99
CA GLU A 365 -10.75 8.15 23.89
C GLU A 365 -9.48 7.74 23.16
N PHE A 366 -9.31 8.20 21.92
CA PHE A 366 -8.16 7.80 21.09
C PHE A 366 -6.84 8.30 21.64
N LYS A 367 -6.80 9.47 22.28
CA LYS A 367 -5.61 9.96 22.97
C LYS A 367 -5.19 9.02 24.10
N THR A 368 -6.15 8.51 24.85
CA THR A 368 -5.91 7.53 25.92
C THR A 368 -5.38 6.22 25.34
N THR A 369 -6.02 5.71 24.29
CA THR A 369 -5.59 4.48 23.60
C THR A 369 -4.21 4.63 22.95
N LEU A 370 -3.94 5.74 22.26
CA LEU A 370 -2.66 5.99 21.60
C LEU A 370 -1.51 6.07 22.62
N ASN A 371 -1.74 6.71 23.77
CA ASN A 371 -0.77 6.71 24.87
C ASN A 371 -0.52 5.28 25.39
N ALA A 372 -1.57 4.48 25.57
CA ALA A 372 -1.43 3.09 25.99
C ALA A 372 -0.64 2.25 24.96
N ILE A 373 -0.90 2.42 23.67
CA ILE A 373 -0.15 1.76 22.58
C ILE A 373 1.33 2.18 22.62
N ARG A 374 1.64 3.47 22.69
CA ARG A 374 3.04 3.95 22.73
C ARG A 374 3.81 3.43 23.94
N ARG A 375 3.16 3.35 25.10
CA ARG A 375 3.77 2.81 26.33
C ARG A 375 4.00 1.30 26.19
N ASN A 376 2.99 0.55 25.76
CA ASN A 376 3.10 -0.89 25.57
C ASN A 376 4.08 -1.28 24.44
N LEU A 377 4.27 -0.47 23.40
CA LEU A 377 5.34 -0.70 22.42
C LEU A 377 6.71 -0.76 23.10
N ASN A 378 6.93 0.06 24.13
CA ASN A 378 8.17 0.01 24.92
C ASN A 378 8.17 -1.19 25.86
N ASP A 379 7.10 -1.38 26.63
CA ASP A 379 7.06 -2.42 27.68
C ASP A 379 7.12 -3.85 27.09
N LEU A 380 6.47 -4.06 25.94
CA LEU A 380 6.29 -5.40 25.35
C LEU A 380 7.24 -5.71 24.21
N HIS A 381 7.78 -4.71 23.51
CA HIS A 381 8.50 -4.95 22.24
C HIS A 381 9.90 -4.35 22.18
N TRP A 382 10.30 -3.47 23.11
CA TRP A 382 11.62 -2.85 23.05
C TRP A 382 12.68 -3.71 23.75
N SER A 383 13.69 -4.13 23.00
CA SER A 383 14.86 -4.83 23.55
C SER A 383 15.99 -3.85 23.81
N GLU A 384 16.29 -3.56 25.08
CA GLU A 384 17.46 -2.73 25.42
C GLU A 384 18.78 -3.36 24.98
N LYS A 385 18.85 -4.69 25.04
CA LYS A 385 20.02 -5.49 24.63
C LYS A 385 20.28 -5.37 23.13
N GLU A 386 19.23 -5.54 22.32
CA GLU A 386 19.37 -5.56 20.86
C GLU A 386 19.29 -4.16 20.24
N GLY A 387 18.78 -3.18 21.00
CA GLY A 387 18.66 -1.79 20.57
C GLY A 387 17.57 -1.56 19.52
N CYS A 388 16.57 -2.43 19.45
CA CYS A 388 15.50 -2.35 18.47
C CYS A 388 14.18 -2.91 19.02
N TYR A 389 13.10 -2.68 18.27
CA TYR A 389 11.81 -3.31 18.52
C TYR A 389 11.77 -4.74 17.95
N CYS A 390 11.08 -5.63 18.66
CA CYS A 390 11.04 -7.06 18.39
C CYS A 390 9.62 -7.60 18.57
N ASP A 391 9.30 -8.69 17.88
CA ASP A 391 8.12 -9.47 18.25
C ASP A 391 8.34 -10.10 19.63
N ALA A 392 7.24 -10.38 20.32
CA ALA A 392 7.27 -11.00 21.63
C ALA A 392 6.56 -12.35 21.58
N THR A 393 7.05 -13.32 22.34
CA THR A 393 6.42 -14.62 22.54
C THR A 393 6.55 -15.03 24.01
N ILE A 394 6.17 -16.26 24.31
CA ILE A 394 6.22 -16.86 25.63
C ILE A 394 7.28 -17.96 25.64
N ASP A 395 8.10 -18.00 26.68
CA ASP A 395 9.09 -19.05 26.86
C ASP A 395 8.53 -20.30 27.57
N ALA A 396 9.38 -21.29 27.81
CA ALA A 396 8.97 -22.54 28.46
C ALA A 396 8.52 -22.39 29.93
N TYR A 397 8.70 -21.22 30.54
CA TYR A 397 8.27 -20.88 31.90
C TYR A 397 7.06 -19.95 31.92
N GLU A 398 6.40 -19.75 30.78
CA GLU A 398 5.26 -18.83 30.61
C GLU A 398 5.63 -17.34 30.77
N GLU A 399 6.92 -17.01 30.65
CA GLU A 399 7.44 -15.65 30.76
C GLU A 399 7.54 -14.95 29.39
N ASN A 400 7.34 -13.62 29.37
CA ASN A 400 7.55 -12.81 28.18
C ASN A 400 9.00 -12.87 27.68
N THR A 401 9.19 -13.20 26.40
CA THR A 401 10.50 -13.14 25.74
C THR A 401 10.43 -12.43 24.39
N LEU A 402 11.52 -11.77 24.01
CA LEU A 402 11.63 -11.01 22.76
C LEU A 402 12.38 -11.80 21.70
N VAL A 403 11.82 -11.88 20.50
CA VAL A 403 12.43 -12.51 19.33
C VAL A 403 12.78 -11.42 18.32
N CYS A 404 14.07 -11.12 18.25
CA CYS A 404 14.58 -9.96 17.54
C CYS A 404 15.20 -10.34 16.20
N HIS A 405 14.38 -10.43 15.17
CA HIS A 405 14.83 -10.45 13.78
C HIS A 405 14.93 -9.02 13.27
N LYS A 406 16.15 -8.45 13.28
CA LYS A 406 16.39 -7.06 12.86
C LYS A 406 16.04 -6.90 11.38
N GLY A 407 15.10 -6.03 11.07
CA GLY A 407 14.63 -5.82 9.71
C GLY A 407 13.50 -4.81 9.66
N TYR A 408 12.65 -4.90 8.64
CA TYR A 408 11.51 -4.01 8.48
C TYR A 408 10.64 -3.96 9.74
N ILE A 409 10.26 -5.10 10.34
CA ILE A 409 9.37 -5.13 11.51
C ILE A 409 9.92 -4.32 12.69
N SER A 410 11.25 -4.34 12.89
CA SER A 410 11.92 -3.60 13.96
C SER A 410 11.84 -2.08 13.83
N LEU A 411 11.54 -1.59 12.62
CA LEU A 411 11.43 -0.16 12.32
C LEU A 411 9.99 0.34 12.39
N PHE A 412 8.97 -0.53 12.48
CA PHE A 412 7.57 -0.11 12.31
C PHE A 412 7.12 1.04 13.20
N PRO A 413 7.43 1.09 14.51
CA PRO A 413 7.07 2.25 15.33
C PRO A 413 7.60 3.57 14.79
N PHE A 414 8.79 3.57 14.18
CA PHE A 414 9.34 4.71 13.46
C PHE A 414 8.61 4.95 12.12
N LEU A 415 8.42 3.91 11.31
CA LEU A 415 7.83 4.00 9.97
C LEU A 415 6.42 4.62 9.97
N VAL A 416 5.61 4.33 11.00
CA VAL A 416 4.26 4.90 11.15
C VAL A 416 4.20 6.18 12.00
N GLY A 417 5.36 6.75 12.38
CA GLY A 417 5.42 8.03 13.08
C GLY A 417 4.91 8.00 14.53
N LEU A 418 5.16 6.90 15.27
CA LEU A 418 4.78 6.77 16.68
C LEU A 418 5.87 7.20 17.67
N LEU A 419 7.09 7.50 17.18
CA LEU A 419 8.20 7.97 18.01
C LEU A 419 8.30 9.49 18.01
N GLU A 420 8.66 10.05 19.16
CA GLU A 420 8.95 11.48 19.30
C GLU A 420 10.37 11.81 18.78
N ALA A 421 10.57 13.04 18.30
CA ALA A 421 11.81 13.46 17.64
C ALA A 421 13.05 13.47 18.57
N ASP A 422 12.83 13.52 19.89
CA ASP A 422 13.87 13.52 20.92
C ASP A 422 13.99 12.18 21.68
N ASP A 423 13.23 11.16 21.31
CA ASP A 423 13.30 9.83 21.94
C ASP A 423 14.67 9.17 21.66
N PRO A 424 15.47 8.80 22.68
CA PRO A 424 16.74 8.11 22.49
C PRO A 424 16.67 6.83 21.64
N LYS A 425 15.51 6.15 21.64
CA LYS A 425 15.27 4.94 20.83
C LYS A 425 15.25 5.25 19.34
N LEU A 426 14.78 6.43 18.94
CA LEU A 426 14.87 6.89 17.56
C LEU A 426 16.34 6.92 17.09
N GLY A 427 17.25 7.39 17.94
CA GLY A 427 18.69 7.37 17.66
C GLY A 427 19.20 5.97 17.30
N LYS A 428 18.87 4.96 18.12
CA LYS A 428 19.24 3.56 17.93
C LYS A 428 18.62 2.96 16.67
N LEU A 429 17.35 3.27 16.37
CA LEU A 429 16.71 2.81 15.13
C LEU A 429 17.34 3.43 13.89
N LEU A 430 17.71 4.71 13.94
CA LEU A 430 18.44 5.37 12.85
C LEU A 430 19.86 4.81 12.69
N ASP A 431 20.50 4.31 13.76
CA ASP A 431 21.78 3.58 13.66
C ASP A 431 21.55 2.27 12.90
N LEU A 432 20.57 1.45 13.31
CA LEU A 432 20.23 0.20 12.65
C LEU A 432 19.85 0.39 11.17
N LEU A 433 19.03 1.40 10.87
CA LEU A 433 18.59 1.73 9.51
C LEU A 433 19.79 2.09 8.63
N GLY A 434 20.76 2.84 9.17
CA GLY A 434 21.93 3.34 8.46
C GLY A 434 23.13 2.39 8.42
N ASP A 435 23.04 1.23 9.06
CA ASP A 435 24.13 0.27 9.19
C ASP A 435 24.21 -0.66 7.97
N GLU A 436 25.34 -0.62 7.27
CA GLU A 436 25.59 -1.43 6.06
C GLU A 436 25.73 -2.93 6.32
N GLU A 437 26.16 -3.30 7.53
CA GLU A 437 26.25 -4.70 7.96
C GLU A 437 24.89 -5.26 8.37
N HIS A 438 23.88 -4.41 8.56
CA HIS A 438 22.50 -4.79 8.84
C HIS A 438 21.57 -4.45 7.68
N LEU A 439 20.95 -3.27 7.67
CA LEU A 439 19.81 -2.96 6.78
C LEU A 439 20.19 -2.11 5.58
N PHE A 440 21.20 -1.24 5.69
CA PHE A 440 21.49 -0.26 4.65
C PHE A 440 22.26 -0.88 3.48
N SER A 441 21.72 -0.86 2.28
CA SER A 441 22.41 -1.33 1.08
C SER A 441 22.61 -0.21 0.05
N PRO A 442 23.52 -0.39 -0.93
CA PRO A 442 23.63 0.51 -2.08
C PRO A 442 22.35 0.62 -2.92
N HIS A 443 21.36 -0.24 -2.68
CA HIS A 443 20.14 -0.36 -3.47
C HIS A 443 18.86 -0.02 -2.69
N GLY A 444 18.97 0.16 -1.36
CA GLY A 444 17.87 0.51 -0.47
C GLY A 444 18.01 -0.20 0.88
N LEU A 445 16.97 -0.18 1.70
CA LEU A 445 16.92 -0.95 2.94
C LEU A 445 16.55 -2.41 2.63
N ARG A 446 17.39 -3.34 3.09
CA ARG A 446 17.12 -4.78 3.12
C ARG A 446 15.90 -5.05 4.00
N SER A 447 15.05 -5.99 3.57
CA SER A 447 13.90 -6.42 4.38
C SER A 447 14.34 -7.04 5.71
N LEU A 448 15.43 -7.80 5.69
CA LEU A 448 16.00 -8.47 6.84
C LEU A 448 17.50 -8.15 6.94
N SER A 449 18.01 -8.05 8.16
CA SER A 449 19.42 -7.83 8.46
C SER A 449 20.30 -8.89 7.80
N LYS A 450 21.40 -8.45 7.19
CA LYS A 450 22.42 -9.34 6.62
C LYS A 450 23.09 -10.26 7.64
N GLN A 451 23.05 -9.91 8.93
CA GLN A 451 23.52 -10.75 10.05
C GLN A 451 22.48 -11.75 10.57
N ASP A 452 21.23 -11.67 10.12
CA ASP A 452 20.19 -12.59 10.57
C ASP A 452 20.43 -13.98 9.94
N GLU A 453 20.21 -15.05 10.71
CA GLU A 453 20.44 -16.42 10.23
C GLU A 453 19.53 -16.82 9.06
N PHE A 454 18.38 -16.14 8.93
CA PHE A 454 17.43 -16.39 7.85
C PHE A 454 17.68 -15.53 6.61
N TYR A 455 18.71 -14.66 6.60
CA TYR A 455 19.01 -13.79 5.46
C TYR A 455 19.28 -14.59 4.18
N GLY A 456 18.51 -14.32 3.13
CA GLY A 456 18.66 -15.00 1.83
C GLY A 456 18.19 -16.46 1.81
N THR A 457 17.48 -16.94 2.84
CA THR A 457 17.04 -18.34 2.97
C THR A 457 15.61 -18.57 2.46
N ALA A 458 15.21 -19.85 2.37
CA ALA A 458 13.87 -20.30 1.99
C ALA A 458 13.41 -19.69 0.64
N GLU A 459 12.19 -19.15 0.58
CA GLU A 459 11.70 -18.48 -0.62
C GLU A 459 12.46 -17.17 -0.88
N ASN A 460 12.99 -16.53 0.16
CA ASN A 460 13.67 -15.25 0.09
C ASN A 460 12.80 -14.16 -0.56
N TYR A 461 11.61 -13.97 0.01
CA TYR A 461 10.66 -12.94 -0.41
C TYR A 461 10.83 -11.69 0.48
N TRP A 462 10.62 -11.80 1.79
CA TRP A 462 10.87 -10.76 2.80
C TRP A 462 12.12 -11.02 3.65
N ARG A 463 13.04 -11.89 3.20
CA ARG A 463 14.29 -12.26 3.92
C ARG A 463 15.60 -11.67 3.40
N SER A 464 15.55 -10.67 2.54
CA SER A 464 16.69 -9.87 2.10
C SER A 464 16.30 -8.74 1.13
N PRO A 465 15.36 -8.95 0.17
CA PRO A 465 15.12 -8.01 -0.91
C PRO A 465 14.72 -6.61 -0.44
N VAL A 466 14.95 -5.63 -1.33
CA VAL A 466 14.55 -4.25 -1.13
C VAL A 466 13.15 -4.06 -1.71
N TRP A 467 12.22 -3.62 -0.85
CA TRP A 467 10.83 -3.37 -1.21
C TRP A 467 10.51 -1.89 -1.13
N MET A 468 9.98 -1.33 -2.22
CA MET A 468 9.62 0.09 -2.29
C MET A 468 8.62 0.57 -1.22
N PRO A 469 7.54 -0.16 -0.82
CA PRO A 469 6.53 0.38 0.09
C PRO A 469 7.13 0.74 1.46
N ILE A 470 7.89 -0.18 2.05
CA ILE A 470 8.54 0.04 3.35
C ILE A 470 9.67 1.08 3.26
N ASN A 471 10.45 1.02 2.18
CA ASN A 471 11.50 2.01 1.93
C ASN A 471 10.94 3.42 1.75
N TYR A 472 9.79 3.57 1.09
CA TYR A 472 9.10 4.84 0.95
C TYR A 472 8.64 5.40 2.30
N MET A 473 8.07 4.57 3.16
CA MET A 473 7.72 4.98 4.53
C MET A 473 8.96 5.44 5.30
N ALA A 474 10.07 4.72 5.18
CA ALA A 474 11.34 5.08 5.83
C ALA A 474 11.86 6.43 5.32
N VAL A 475 11.95 6.64 4.00
CA VAL A 475 12.39 7.92 3.42
C VAL A 475 11.49 9.05 3.88
N SER A 476 10.17 8.84 3.88
CA SER A 476 9.22 9.89 4.25
C SER A 476 9.33 10.26 5.74
N GLN A 477 9.51 9.28 6.63
CA GLN A 477 9.75 9.55 8.06
C GLN A 477 11.12 10.17 8.32
N LEU A 478 12.17 9.78 7.59
CA LEU A 478 13.48 10.43 7.66
C LEU A 478 13.37 11.91 7.30
N ARG A 479 12.58 12.25 6.26
CA ARG A 479 12.29 13.63 5.88
C ARG A 479 11.54 14.39 6.98
N ASN A 480 10.53 13.76 7.57
CA ASN A 480 9.77 14.33 8.68
C ASN A 480 10.70 14.67 9.86
N ILE A 481 11.48 13.71 10.36
CA ILE A 481 12.46 13.95 11.45
C ILE A 481 13.51 15.00 11.08
N ALA A 482 13.94 15.05 9.82
CA ALA A 482 14.89 16.06 9.35
C ALA A 482 14.29 17.48 9.30
N SER A 483 12.96 17.60 9.31
CA SER A 483 12.25 18.89 9.35
C SER A 483 12.02 19.39 10.78
N LEU A 484 11.87 18.46 11.74
CA LEU A 484 11.65 18.75 13.14
C LEU A 484 12.95 19.16 13.85
N ASP A 485 12.83 19.94 14.92
CA ASP A 485 13.96 20.23 15.79
C ASP A 485 14.16 19.07 16.77
N GLY A 486 15.40 18.58 16.84
CA GLY A 486 15.74 17.44 17.68
C GLY A 486 17.19 16.99 17.48
N PRO A 487 17.73 16.14 18.37
CA PRO A 487 19.12 15.70 18.33
C PRO A 487 19.44 14.86 17.08
N TYR A 488 18.42 14.25 16.45
CA TYR A 488 18.59 13.34 15.31
C TYR A 488 18.36 13.97 13.94
N LYS A 489 18.01 15.26 13.88
CA LYS A 489 17.69 16.00 12.65
C LYS A 489 18.74 15.83 11.54
N ALA A 490 20.01 16.09 11.87
CA ALA A 490 21.11 16.02 10.90
C ALA A 490 21.36 14.59 10.39
N LYS A 491 21.25 13.60 11.27
CA LYS A 491 21.40 12.18 10.93
C LYS A 491 20.27 11.71 10.01
N ALA A 492 19.03 12.11 10.31
CA ALA A 492 17.87 11.82 9.48
C ALA A 492 17.99 12.46 8.08
N ALA A 493 18.50 13.70 7.99
CA ALA A 493 18.74 14.36 6.72
C ALA A 493 19.77 13.61 5.84
N ASP A 494 20.89 13.19 6.42
CA ASP A 494 21.90 12.39 5.71
C ASP A 494 21.34 11.05 5.21
N LEU A 495 20.65 10.31 6.09
CA LEU A 495 20.02 9.04 5.74
C LEU A 495 18.96 9.20 4.65
N PHE A 496 18.14 10.26 4.72
CA PHE A 496 17.17 10.60 3.68
C PHE A 496 17.86 10.75 2.33
N THR A 497 18.88 11.60 2.23
CA THR A 497 19.55 11.92 0.97
C THR A 497 20.17 10.66 0.35
N ARG A 498 20.87 9.84 1.15
CA ARG A 498 21.50 8.60 0.67
C ARG A 498 20.48 7.54 0.28
N LEU A 499 19.48 7.28 1.12
CA LEU A 499 18.48 6.24 0.87
C LEU A 499 17.62 6.58 -0.36
N ARG A 500 17.15 7.82 -0.46
CA ARG A 500 16.40 8.33 -1.62
C ARG A 500 17.18 8.13 -2.91
N LYS A 501 18.48 8.48 -2.90
CA LYS A 501 19.36 8.29 -4.05
C LYS A 501 19.47 6.83 -4.46
N ASN A 502 19.78 5.94 -3.52
CA ASN A 502 19.96 4.51 -3.77
C ASN A 502 18.71 3.86 -4.35
N LEU A 503 17.52 4.22 -3.85
CA LEU A 503 16.25 3.70 -4.33
C LEU A 503 15.95 4.17 -5.75
N VAL A 504 16.05 5.48 -6.03
CA VAL A 504 15.76 6.02 -7.37
C VAL A 504 16.74 5.44 -8.40
N ASP A 505 18.03 5.37 -8.08
CA ASP A 505 19.02 4.83 -9.00
C ASP A 505 18.79 3.33 -9.28
N THR A 506 18.46 2.54 -8.26
CA THR A 506 18.16 1.11 -8.42
C THR A 506 16.97 0.87 -9.35
N VAL A 507 15.84 1.54 -9.08
CA VAL A 507 14.63 1.36 -9.90
C VAL A 507 14.86 1.90 -11.32
N TYR A 508 15.49 3.08 -11.46
CA TYR A 508 15.76 3.67 -12.77
C TYR A 508 16.67 2.78 -13.62
N ASN A 509 17.79 2.30 -13.06
CA ASN A 509 18.75 1.48 -13.80
C ASN A 509 18.11 0.14 -14.21
N SER A 510 17.38 -0.50 -13.31
CA SER A 510 16.67 -1.74 -13.63
C SER A 510 15.60 -1.51 -14.71
N TRP A 511 14.85 -0.41 -14.64
CA TRP A 511 13.87 -0.07 -15.67
C TRP A 511 14.52 0.26 -17.03
N GLU A 512 15.66 0.96 -17.03
CA GLU A 512 16.41 1.29 -18.25
C GLU A 512 16.96 0.02 -18.91
N GLU A 513 17.38 -0.96 -18.12
CA GLU A 513 17.89 -2.25 -18.60
C GLU A 513 16.77 -3.18 -19.09
N THR A 514 15.68 -3.32 -18.34
CA THR A 514 14.65 -4.35 -18.61
C THR A 514 13.42 -3.80 -19.33
N GLY A 515 13.16 -2.50 -19.27
CA GLY A 515 12.01 -1.83 -19.89
C GLY A 515 10.74 -1.80 -19.02
N PHE A 516 10.79 -2.26 -17.78
CA PHE A 516 9.64 -2.30 -16.87
C PHE A 516 10.08 -2.26 -15.39
N ALA A 517 9.11 -2.00 -14.51
CA ALA A 517 9.31 -2.04 -13.06
C ALA A 517 9.12 -3.44 -12.48
N TRP A 518 9.74 -3.67 -11.33
CA TRP A 518 9.74 -4.94 -10.61
C TRP A 518 9.16 -4.80 -9.22
N GLU A 519 8.69 -5.92 -8.69
CA GLU A 519 8.08 -6.04 -7.37
C GLU A 519 9.05 -5.74 -6.23
N GLN A 520 10.25 -6.32 -6.32
CA GLN A 520 11.34 -6.18 -5.35
C GLN A 520 12.69 -6.11 -6.07
N TYR A 521 13.75 -5.71 -5.35
CA TYR A 521 15.10 -5.57 -5.89
C TYR A 521 16.14 -6.32 -5.05
N ASN A 522 17.14 -6.90 -5.71
CA ASN A 522 18.25 -7.55 -5.03
C ASN A 522 19.09 -6.49 -4.26
N PRO A 523 19.36 -6.68 -2.96
CA PRO A 523 20.05 -5.68 -2.15
C PRO A 523 21.54 -5.56 -2.43
N GLU A 524 22.14 -6.53 -3.13
CA GLU A 524 23.57 -6.57 -3.45
C GLU A 524 23.86 -6.17 -4.92
N THR A 525 22.94 -6.45 -5.85
CA THR A 525 23.13 -6.17 -7.28
C THR A 525 22.22 -5.08 -7.84
N GLY A 526 21.09 -4.81 -7.19
CA GLY A 526 20.06 -3.89 -7.69
C GLY A 526 19.18 -4.47 -8.82
N GLU A 527 19.38 -5.73 -9.19
CA GLU A 527 18.55 -6.40 -10.20
C GLU A 527 17.11 -6.53 -9.70
N GLY A 528 16.16 -6.21 -10.58
CA GLY A 528 14.73 -6.45 -10.31
C GLY A 528 14.40 -7.93 -10.27
N GLN A 529 13.53 -8.33 -9.34
CA GLN A 529 13.17 -9.73 -9.10
C GLN A 529 11.66 -9.92 -9.02
N ARG A 530 11.22 -11.18 -9.17
CA ARG A 530 9.82 -11.62 -9.09
C ARG A 530 8.95 -11.03 -10.20
N THR A 531 7.85 -10.38 -9.83
CA THR A 531 6.82 -9.96 -10.77
C THR A 531 7.25 -8.75 -11.58
N GLN A 532 7.10 -8.86 -12.91
CA GLN A 532 7.37 -7.78 -13.86
C GLN A 532 6.13 -6.89 -14.06
N HIS A 533 6.32 -5.71 -14.64
CA HIS A 533 5.28 -4.69 -14.81
C HIS A 533 4.61 -4.31 -13.50
N PHE A 534 5.38 -4.36 -12.40
CA PHE A 534 4.89 -4.05 -11.07
C PHE A 534 4.86 -2.54 -10.88
N THR A 535 3.81 -1.92 -11.40
CA THR A 535 3.58 -0.47 -11.34
C THR A 535 2.53 -0.11 -10.30
N GLY A 536 2.30 -1.02 -9.35
CA GLY A 536 1.73 -0.74 -8.04
C GLY A 536 2.66 0.09 -7.16
N TRP A 537 3.08 -0.43 -6.00
CA TRP A 537 3.91 0.34 -5.06
C TRP A 537 5.26 0.83 -5.64
N THR A 538 5.82 0.20 -6.68
CA THR A 538 7.13 0.62 -7.21
C THR A 538 7.03 1.99 -7.89
N SER A 539 5.83 2.41 -8.26
CA SER A 539 5.52 3.75 -8.77
C SER A 539 5.74 4.85 -7.72
N LEU A 540 5.90 4.52 -6.43
CA LEU A 540 6.33 5.46 -5.39
C LEU A 540 7.70 6.11 -5.69
N VAL A 541 8.52 5.53 -6.58
CA VAL A 541 9.74 6.18 -7.07
C VAL A 541 9.47 7.57 -7.68
N VAL A 542 8.27 7.80 -8.23
CA VAL A 542 7.84 9.11 -8.74
C VAL A 542 7.81 10.14 -7.61
N LYS A 543 7.26 9.75 -6.45
CA LYS A 543 7.25 10.58 -5.23
C LYS A 543 8.67 10.84 -4.74
N LEU A 544 9.53 9.82 -4.68
CA LEU A 544 10.93 10.00 -4.26
C LEU A 544 11.69 11.03 -5.11
N MET A 545 11.46 11.02 -6.43
CA MET A 545 12.05 12.02 -7.34
C MET A 545 11.44 13.43 -7.18
N ALA A 546 10.20 13.53 -6.68
CA ALA A 546 9.50 14.79 -6.41
C ALA A 546 9.80 15.39 -5.02
N MET A 547 10.39 14.62 -4.10
CA MET A 547 10.73 15.10 -2.75
C MET A 547 11.87 16.14 -2.78
N GLU A 548 11.75 17.16 -1.94
CA GLU A 548 12.80 18.15 -1.73
C GLU A 548 13.83 17.67 -0.70
N GLU A 549 15.08 18.14 -0.84
CA GLU A 549 16.12 17.88 0.17
C GLU A 549 15.79 18.61 1.49
N PRO A 550 15.95 17.96 2.65
CA PRO A 550 15.77 18.60 3.95
C PRO A 550 16.64 19.86 4.08
N GLY A 551 16.04 20.96 4.54
CA GLY A 551 16.74 22.23 4.75
C GLY A 551 16.86 23.13 3.51
N GLN A 552 16.49 22.68 2.30
CA GLN A 552 16.37 23.54 1.12
C GLN A 552 14.95 24.08 0.98
N THR A 553 14.51 24.96 1.89
CA THR A 553 13.26 25.71 1.66
C THR A 553 13.54 26.85 0.69
N SER A 554 13.15 26.67 -0.57
CA SER A 554 12.63 27.82 -1.33
C SER A 554 11.35 28.29 -0.63
N SER A 555 11.03 29.58 -0.70
CA SER A 555 10.01 30.27 0.12
C SER A 555 8.54 29.86 -0.13
N GLY A 556 8.23 28.57 -0.12
CA GLY A 556 6.90 27.98 -0.13
C GLY A 556 6.86 26.79 0.82
N HIS A 557 5.86 26.77 1.70
CA HIS A 557 5.77 25.93 2.89
C HIS A 557 5.79 24.41 2.67
N VAL A 558 6.23 23.70 3.72
CA VAL A 558 6.53 22.26 3.80
C VAL A 558 5.32 21.37 3.48
N ARG A 559 5.49 20.49 2.48
CA ARG A 559 4.63 19.31 2.23
C ARG A 559 5.04 18.20 3.22
N ASP A 560 4.16 17.85 4.15
CA ASP A 560 4.18 16.52 4.77
C ASP A 560 3.59 15.54 3.74
N GLU A 561 4.29 14.43 3.49
CA GLU A 561 3.97 13.46 2.43
C GLU A 561 3.69 12.06 2.99
N LEU A 562 3.12 11.96 4.20
CA LEU A 562 2.65 10.69 4.76
C LEU A 562 1.17 10.72 5.09
#